data_AF-A0A7R8Z765-F1
#
_entry.id   AF-A0A7R8Z765-F1
#
_cell.length_a   1.000
_cell.length_b   1.000
_cell.length_c   1.000
_cell.angle_alpha   90.00
_cell.angle_beta   90.00
_cell.angle_gamma   90.00
#
_symmetry.space_group_name_H-M   'P 1'
#
loop_
_entity.id
_entity.type
_entity.pdbx_description
1 polymer ?
#
loop_
_entity_poly.entity_id
_entity_poly.type
_entity_poly.pdbx_seq_one_letter_code
_entity_poly.pdbx_strand_id
1 'polypeptide(L)'
;MFALRYSTNDGDYKENALKLSNSLINVRAIINHFSPKIEAWLASQSLSTPSEDQILDVVRKNYDSLTLKLQDSLDQYERYAEKPRHAAFFTAMVRSVVFDTRQSIDFSSMDLQLVLQEFSSIS
;
A
#
# COMPACT_ATOMS: atom_id res chain seq x y z
N MET A 1 -9.41 -7.16 -14.86
CA MET A 1 -8.99 -6.54 -13.60
C MET A 1 -10.19 -5.86 -12.95
N PHE A 2 -10.44 -6.07 -11.66
CA PHE A 2 -11.64 -5.57 -10.96
C PHE A 2 -11.82 -4.04 -11.06
N ALA A 3 -10.74 -3.26 -11.02
CA ALA A 3 -10.80 -1.81 -11.11
C ALA A 3 -11.45 -1.30 -12.43
N LEU A 4 -11.13 -1.92 -13.57
CA LEU A 4 -11.70 -1.52 -14.87
C LEU A 4 -13.21 -1.81 -14.97
N ARG A 5 -13.69 -2.84 -14.26
CA ARG A 5 -15.10 -3.18 -14.20
C ARG A 5 -15.89 -2.20 -13.34
N TYR A 6 -15.32 -1.73 -12.23
CA TYR A 6 -15.96 -0.74 -11.37
C TYR A 6 -15.84 0.69 -11.90
N SER A 7 -14.85 1.01 -12.75
CA SER A 7 -14.73 2.34 -13.37
C SER A 7 -15.77 2.57 -14.48
N THR A 8 -16.30 1.49 -15.07
CA THR A 8 -17.28 1.53 -16.16
C THR A 8 -18.73 1.37 -15.68
N ASN A 9 -18.93 0.96 -14.43
CA ASN A 9 -20.24 0.82 -13.82
C ASN A 9 -20.58 2.05 -12.98
N ASP A 10 -21.81 2.57 -13.07
CA ASP A 10 -22.27 3.64 -12.18
C ASP A 10 -22.52 3.07 -10.77
N GLY A 11 -21.64 3.42 -9.82
CA GLY A 11 -21.71 2.99 -8.44
C GLY A 11 -20.73 3.74 -7.56
N ASP A 12 -20.87 3.61 -6.24
CA ASP A 12 -20.16 4.41 -5.22
C ASP A 12 -18.62 4.33 -5.32
N TYR A 13 -18.09 3.30 -5.97
CA TYR A 13 -16.65 3.08 -6.13
C TYR A 13 -16.08 3.52 -7.48
N LYS A 14 -16.90 4.07 -8.38
CA LYS A 14 -16.49 4.42 -9.75
C LYS A 14 -15.27 5.34 -9.76
N GLU A 15 -15.29 6.41 -8.99
CA GLU A 15 -14.18 7.38 -8.93
C GLU A 15 -12.89 6.75 -8.38
N ASN A 16 -12.98 6.00 -7.29
CA ASN A 16 -11.83 5.30 -6.71
C ASN A 16 -11.25 4.27 -7.68
N ALA A 17 -12.11 3.54 -8.39
CA ALA A 17 -11.72 2.58 -9.41
C ALA A 17 -11.05 3.25 -10.62
N LEU A 18 -11.51 4.44 -11.02
CA LEU A 18 -10.91 5.26 -12.07
C LEU A 18 -9.53 5.78 -11.66
N LYS A 19 -9.39 6.30 -10.43
CA LYS A 19 -8.11 6.72 -9.86
C LYS A 19 -7.11 5.56 -9.86
N LEU A 20 -7.51 4.41 -9.34
CA LEU A 20 -6.67 3.21 -9.32
C LEU A 20 -6.29 2.73 -10.73
N SER A 21 -7.25 2.70 -11.65
CA SER A 21 -6.99 2.29 -13.04
C SER A 21 -5.99 3.23 -13.73
N ASN A 22 -6.10 4.53 -13.49
CA ASN A 22 -5.16 5.51 -14.01
C ASN A 22 -3.77 5.35 -13.38
N SER A 23 -3.68 5.15 -12.06
CA SER A 23 -2.40 4.94 -11.38
C SER A 23 -1.65 3.69 -11.84
N LEU A 24 -2.37 2.65 -12.29
CA LEU A 24 -1.78 1.39 -12.76
C LEU A 24 -1.48 1.36 -14.27
N ILE A 25 -1.83 2.41 -15.02
CA ILE A 25 -1.74 2.37 -16.49
C ILE A 25 -0.31 2.20 -16.98
N ASN A 26 0.65 2.87 -16.33
CA ASN A 26 2.07 2.78 -16.68
C ASN A 26 2.68 1.43 -16.30
N VAL A 27 2.30 0.87 -15.15
CA VAL A 27 2.72 -0.49 -14.75
C VAL A 27 2.28 -1.50 -15.81
N ARG A 28 1.02 -1.40 -16.28
CA ARG A 28 0.51 -2.25 -17.35
C ARG A 28 1.27 -2.03 -18.66
N ALA A 29 1.56 -0.79 -19.03
CA ALA A 29 2.32 -0.48 -20.25
C ALA A 29 3.73 -1.10 -20.21
N ILE A 30 4.43 -1.00 -19.08
CA ILE A 30 5.76 -1.61 -18.87
C ILE A 30 5.70 -3.13 -19.08
N ILE A 31 4.77 -3.82 -18.40
CA ILE A 31 4.63 -5.27 -18.51
C ILE A 31 4.34 -5.67 -19.96
N ASN A 32 3.34 -5.04 -20.59
CA ASN A 32 2.96 -5.34 -21.96
C ASN A 32 4.08 -5.05 -22.97
N HIS A 33 4.94 -4.07 -22.71
CA HIS A 33 6.05 -3.72 -23.58
C HIS A 33 7.21 -4.69 -23.48
N PHE A 34 7.57 -5.11 -22.25
CA PHE A 34 8.77 -5.92 -22.02
C PHE A 34 8.50 -7.42 -22.02
N SER A 35 7.33 -7.92 -21.62
CA SER A 35 7.00 -9.35 -21.67
C SER A 35 7.31 -9.99 -23.03
N PRO A 36 6.79 -9.50 -24.17
CA PRO A 36 7.08 -10.13 -25.47
C PRO A 36 8.55 -9.98 -25.89
N LYS A 37 9.25 -8.93 -25.45
CA LYS A 37 10.67 -8.73 -25.78
C LYS A 37 11.57 -9.67 -24.99
N ILE A 38 11.24 -9.89 -23.72
CA ILE A 38 11.92 -10.86 -22.85
C ILE A 38 11.67 -12.27 -23.39
N GLU A 39 10.43 -12.62 -23.74
CA GLU A 39 10.09 -13.92 -24.34
C GLU A 39 10.84 -14.18 -25.65
N ALA A 40 10.86 -13.20 -26.56
CA ALA A 40 11.61 -13.30 -27.82
C ALA A 40 13.13 -13.45 -27.59
N TRP A 41 13.68 -12.70 -26.62
CA TRP A 41 15.09 -12.80 -26.26
C TRP A 41 15.43 -14.17 -25.65
N LEU A 42 14.60 -14.68 -24.74
CA LEU A 42 14.75 -16.01 -24.14
C LEU A 42 14.75 -17.11 -25.20
N ALA A 43 13.80 -17.03 -26.15
CA ALA A 43 13.74 -17.96 -27.28
C ALA A 43 15.02 -17.90 -28.14
N SER A 44 15.57 -16.70 -28.39
CA SER A 44 16.81 -16.54 -29.17
C SER A 44 18.05 -17.15 -28.49
N GLN A 45 18.05 -17.20 -27.16
CA GLN A 45 19.16 -17.74 -26.37
C GLN A 45 18.95 -19.21 -25.99
N SER A 46 17.81 -19.81 -26.34
CA SER A 46 17.38 -21.14 -25.84
C SER A 46 17.41 -21.24 -24.31
N LEU A 47 17.10 -20.14 -23.61
CA LEU A 47 17.08 -20.06 -22.15
C LEU A 47 15.65 -20.09 -21.62
N SER A 48 15.40 -20.88 -20.57
CA SER A 48 14.12 -20.92 -19.87
C SER A 48 14.08 -20.03 -18.63
N THR A 49 15.24 -19.81 -18.00
CA THR A 49 15.36 -19.03 -16.76
C THR A 49 16.47 -17.98 -16.90
N PRO A 50 16.14 -16.70 -17.09
CA PRO A 50 17.13 -15.63 -17.15
C PRO A 50 17.62 -15.24 -15.75
N SER A 51 18.84 -14.69 -15.69
CA SER A 51 19.31 -13.94 -14.52
C SER A 51 18.73 -12.52 -14.51
N GLU A 52 18.82 -11.84 -13.36
CA GLU A 52 18.42 -10.44 -13.22
C GLU A 52 19.17 -9.53 -14.19
N ASP A 53 20.50 -9.66 -14.29
CA ASP A 53 21.33 -8.85 -15.18
C ASP A 53 20.93 -9.02 -16.65
N GLN A 54 20.60 -10.24 -17.06
CA GLN A 54 20.14 -10.53 -18.41
C GLN A 54 18.82 -9.83 -18.73
N ILE A 55 17.87 -9.84 -17.78
CA ILE A 55 16.61 -9.09 -17.93
C ILE A 55 16.87 -7.59 -18.00
N LEU A 56 17.73 -7.06 -17.11
CA LEU A 56 18.08 -5.64 -17.09
C LEU A 56 18.69 -5.19 -18.42
N ASP A 57 19.52 -6.01 -19.06
CA ASP A 57 20.10 -5.68 -20.35
C ASP A 57 19.07 -5.64 -21.48
N VAL A 58 18.09 -6.56 -21.49
CA VAL A 58 16.97 -6.52 -22.44
C VAL A 58 16.14 -5.25 -22.22
N VAL A 59 15.88 -4.88 -20.97
CA VAL A 59 15.13 -3.67 -20.62
C VAL A 59 15.87 -2.42 -21.09
N ARG A 60 17.16 -2.27 -20.77
CA ARG A 60 17.99 -1.12 -21.17
C ARG A 60 18.02 -0.93 -22.69
N LYS A 61 18.19 -2.01 -23.45
CA LYS A 61 18.26 -1.97 -24.92
C LYS A 61 16.95 -1.57 -25.61
N ASN A 62 15.82 -1.65 -24.91
CA ASN A 62 14.49 -1.40 -25.48
C ASN A 62 13.74 -0.28 -24.73
N TYR A 63 14.44 0.45 -23.87
CA TYR A 63 13.86 1.47 -23.01
C TYR A 63 13.39 2.70 -23.79
N ASP A 64 14.13 3.06 -24.83
CA ASP A 64 13.83 4.16 -25.76
C ASP A 64 12.47 4.01 -26.46
N SER A 65 12.05 2.77 -26.74
CA SER A 65 10.77 2.47 -27.39
C SER A 65 9.57 2.42 -26.42
N LEU A 66 9.81 2.47 -25.11
CA LEU A 66 8.73 2.44 -24.10
C LEU A 66 8.08 3.82 -24.01
N THR A 67 6.79 3.89 -24.34
CA THR A 67 5.98 5.10 -24.12
C THR A 67 5.13 4.94 -22.87
N LEU A 68 5.24 5.90 -21.95
CA LEU A 68 4.44 5.96 -20.73
C LEU A 68 3.48 7.14 -20.76
N LYS A 69 2.34 7.00 -20.10
CA LYS A 69 1.41 8.09 -19.88
C LYS A 69 2.01 9.03 -18.84
N LEU A 70 2.06 10.33 -19.14
CA LEU A 70 2.34 11.34 -18.13
C LEU A 70 1.20 11.35 -17.11
N GLN A 71 1.54 11.25 -15.83
CA GLN A 71 0.54 11.30 -14.78
C GLN A 71 0.14 12.76 -14.55
N ASP A 72 -1.16 13.01 -14.61
CA ASP A 72 -1.73 14.33 -14.33
C ASP A 72 -1.58 14.67 -12.83
N SER A 73 -1.50 15.97 -12.52
CA SER A 73 -1.56 16.49 -11.13
C SER A 73 -0.43 16.04 -10.20
N LEU A 74 0.79 15.80 -10.70
CA LEU A 74 1.97 15.50 -9.86
C LEU A 74 2.37 16.66 -8.93
N ASP A 75 1.94 17.87 -9.26
CA ASP A 75 2.07 19.10 -8.47
C ASP A 75 1.01 19.22 -7.36
N GLN A 76 -0.03 18.40 -7.39
CA GLN A 76 -1.11 18.42 -6.41
C GLN A 76 -0.84 17.39 -5.33
N TYR A 77 -0.49 17.87 -4.14
CA TYR A 77 -0.52 17.07 -2.94
C TYR A 77 -1.92 17.18 -2.30
N GLU A 78 -2.73 16.12 -2.37
CA GLU A 78 -3.90 16.01 -1.49
C GLU A 78 -3.41 15.78 -0.06
N ARG A 79 -3.40 16.84 0.75
CA ARG A 79 -3.26 16.71 2.20
C ARG A 79 -4.33 15.72 2.69
N TYR A 80 -3.92 14.80 3.56
CA TYR A 80 -4.88 13.98 4.30
C TYR A 80 -5.90 14.90 4.98
N ALA A 81 -7.13 14.88 4.48
CA ALA A 81 -8.26 15.56 5.06
C ALA A 81 -9.14 14.49 5.69
N GLU A 82 -9.16 14.46 7.02
CA GLU A 82 -10.03 13.56 7.77
C GLU A 82 -11.48 13.79 7.32
N LYS A 83 -12.19 12.74 6.90
CA LYS A 83 -13.59 12.87 6.45
C LYS A 83 -14.42 13.39 7.62
N PRO A 84 -14.95 14.64 7.58
CA PRO A 84 -15.61 15.25 8.74
C PRO A 84 -16.80 14.43 9.24
N ARG A 85 -17.44 13.71 8.32
CA ARG A 85 -18.62 12.87 8.57
C ARG A 85 -18.38 11.72 9.57
N HIS A 86 -17.14 11.26 9.73
CA HIS A 86 -16.82 10.12 10.60
C HIS A 86 -15.86 10.47 11.74
N ALA A 87 -15.25 11.67 11.71
CA ALA A 87 -14.29 12.10 12.73
C ALA A 87 -14.89 12.07 14.15
N ALA A 88 -16.14 12.52 14.32
CA ALA A 88 -16.82 12.48 15.62
C ALA A 88 -17.04 11.05 16.13
N PHE A 89 -17.41 10.12 15.25
CA PHE A 89 -17.60 8.71 15.60
C PHE A 89 -16.30 8.06 16.05
N PHE A 90 -15.22 8.20 15.26
CA PHE A 90 -13.92 7.63 15.62
C PHE A 90 -13.34 8.28 16.87
N THR A 91 -13.54 9.59 17.06
CA THR A 91 -13.14 10.29 18.30
C THR A 91 -13.86 9.71 19.52
N ALA A 92 -15.17 9.49 19.43
CA ALA A 92 -15.95 8.93 20.53
C ALA A 92 -15.53 7.49 20.84
N MET A 93 -15.31 6.66 19.82
CA MET A 93 -14.85 5.28 19.99
C MET A 93 -13.48 5.22 20.69
N VAL A 94 -12.50 6.01 20.22
CA VAL A 94 -11.16 6.05 20.84
C VAL A 94 -11.25 6.51 22.29
N ARG A 95 -12.06 7.53 22.58
CA ARG A 95 -12.29 7.99 23.97
C ARG A 95 -12.88 6.90 24.85
N SER A 96 -13.86 6.14 24.37
CA SER A 96 -14.45 5.03 25.12
C SER A 96 -13.41 3.95 25.42
N VAL A 97 -12.66 3.51 24.41
CA VAL A 97 -11.61 2.49 24.60
C VAL A 97 -10.56 2.95 25.60
N VAL A 98 -10.11 4.21 25.50
CA VAL A 98 -9.14 4.77 26.45
C VAL A 98 -9.72 4.84 27.87
N PHE A 99 -10.98 5.25 28.02
CA PHE A 99 -11.64 5.32 29.32
C PHE A 99 -11.79 3.93 29.96
N ASP A 100 -12.30 2.96 29.20
CA ASP A 100 -12.48 1.58 29.65
C ASP A 100 -11.13 0.95 30.02
N THR A 101 -10.10 1.17 29.20
CA THR A 101 -8.75 0.68 29.48
C THR A 101 -8.21 1.29 30.78
N ARG A 102 -8.34 2.61 30.98
CA ARG A 102 -7.89 3.27 32.21
C ARG A 102 -8.63 2.80 33.46
N GLN A 103 -9.88 2.37 33.34
CA GLN A 103 -10.63 1.80 34.47
C GLN A 103 -10.30 0.33 34.73
N SER A 104 -9.97 -0.42 33.67
CA SER A 104 -9.58 -1.82 33.77
C SER A 104 -8.18 -2.04 34.35
N ILE A 105 -7.32 -1.01 34.31
CA ILE A 105 -6.00 -1.04 34.93
C ILE A 105 -6.15 -0.67 36.41
N ASP A 106 -6.02 -1.68 37.27
CA ASP A 106 -5.96 -1.49 38.71
C ASP A 106 -4.53 -1.08 39.13
N PHE A 107 -4.31 0.23 39.18
CA PHE A 107 -3.03 0.80 39.58
C PHE A 107 -2.63 0.42 41.02
N SER A 108 -3.62 0.23 41.92
CA SER A 108 -3.37 -0.16 43.31
C SER A 108 -2.75 -1.56 43.43
N SER A 109 -3.22 -2.53 42.63
CA SER A 109 -2.62 -3.88 42.65
C SER A 109 -1.26 -3.92 41.96
N MET A 110 -1.04 -3.12 40.92
CA MET A 110 0.29 -2.99 40.30
C MET A 110 1.33 -2.36 41.25
N ASP A 111 0.96 -1.30 41.97
CA ASP A 111 1.86 -0.66 42.93
C ASP A 111 2.18 -1.57 44.12
N LEU A 112 1.19 -2.31 44.64
CA LEU A 112 1.43 -3.31 45.69
C LEU A 112 2.34 -4.45 45.20
N GLN A 113 2.17 -4.91 43.96
CA GLN A 113 3.03 -5.93 43.35
C GLN A 113 4.49 -5.46 43.25
N LEU A 114 4.70 -4.21 42.84
CA LEU A 114 6.04 -3.60 42.77
C LEU A 114 6.70 -3.51 44.14
N VAL A 115 5.96 -3.03 45.15
CA VAL A 115 6.44 -2.94 46.54
C VAL A 115 6.80 -4.32 47.08
N LEU A 116 5.93 -5.32 46.89
CA LEU A 116 6.20 -6.70 47.33
C LEU A 116 7.42 -7.31 46.62
N GLN A 117 7.63 -6.98 45.35
CA GLN A 117 8.79 -7.43 44.58
C GLN A 117 10.10 -6.80 45.08
N GLU A 118 10.10 -5.51 45.44
CA GLU A 118 11.24 -4.86 46.10
C GLU A 118 11.61 -5.55 47.41
N PHE A 119 10.64 -5.85 48.28
CA PHE A 119 10.91 -6.56 49.54
C PHE A 119 11.45 -7.98 49.33
N SER A 120 11.00 -8.69 48.29
CA SER A 120 11.51 -10.03 47.96
C SER A 120 12.96 -10.03 47.46
N SER A 121 13.44 -8.91 46.92
CA SER A 121 14.80 -8.78 46.39
C SER A 121 15.86 -8.41 47.44
N ILE A 122 15.41 -8.06 48.66
CA ILE A 122 16.26 -7.62 49.79
C ILE A 122 16.45 -8.76 50.83
N SER A 123 15.73 -9.88 50.69
CA SER A 123 15.93 -11.11 51.50
C SER A 123 16.84 -12.10 50.78
#